data_AF-V9RA08-F1
#
_entry.id   AF-V9RA08-F1
#
_cell.length_a   1.000
_cell.length_b   1.000
_cell.length_c   1.000
_cell.angle_alpha   90.00
_cell.angle_beta   90.00
_cell.angle_gamma   90.00
#
_symmetry.space_group_name_H-M   'P 1'
#
loop_
_entity.id
_entity.type
_entity.pdbx_description
1 polymer ?
#
loop_
_entity_poly.entity_id
_entity_poly.type
_entity_poly.pdbx_seq_one_letter_code
_entity_poly.pdbx_strand_id
1 'polypeptide(L)'
;MLGSRALEAERSYNVALCRKISSCNAGLNIESICIVGNTGPSGKMLLHIDEGSKNQDLTVSSTGNTLFLVKGKIPASALRHDPELRALVGRWNMGPFTRSVKFQSYFLVNQFNINKFMKEVHARLAGMRGPSRMQRIISRLAGIRCLFRMQRITYFNLSNYGDFVLSRIPGGPRDRRFNAYDYLQNFSNLELEFSVSPEKSGGSSCCRSCVPKSKRVAEESFVPEVNEEYELECAMAYQEFLQKNKRARERKAREEKYRTVDDGVMTELMHLSIEGIESDMGLSRGPRE
;
A
#
# COMPACT_ATOMS: atom_id res chain seq x y z
N MET A 1 -4.32 26.37 4.37
CA MET A 1 -3.43 25.59 5.26
C MET A 1 -4.29 24.66 6.09
N LEU A 2 -3.94 23.37 6.18
CA LEU A 2 -4.65 22.42 7.05
C LEU A 2 -4.31 22.73 8.52
N GLY A 3 -5.30 22.65 9.41
CA GLY A 3 -5.05 22.76 10.86
C GLY A 3 -4.17 21.62 11.36
N SER A 4 -3.45 21.84 12.47
CA SER A 4 -2.50 20.87 13.05
C SER A 4 -3.08 19.46 13.23
N ARG A 5 -4.32 19.37 13.72
CA ARG A 5 -5.05 18.10 13.88
C ARG A 5 -5.29 17.35 12.57
N ALA A 6 -5.56 18.08 11.48
CA ALA A 6 -5.78 17.46 10.18
C ALA A 6 -4.46 16.91 9.61
N LEU A 7 -3.36 17.65 9.75
CA LEU A 7 -2.03 17.19 9.32
C LEU A 7 -1.57 15.96 10.10
N GLU A 8 -1.84 15.90 11.40
CA GLU A 8 -1.52 14.73 12.22
C GLU A 8 -2.30 13.49 11.77
N ALA A 9 -3.60 13.64 11.48
CA ALA A 9 -4.40 12.54 10.95
C ALA A 9 -3.91 12.03 9.58
N GLU A 10 -3.47 12.93 8.69
CA GLU A 10 -2.85 12.57 7.40
C GLU A 10 -1.53 11.83 7.61
N ARG A 11 -0.68 12.33 8.54
CA ARG A 11 0.58 11.68 8.91
C ARG A 11 0.34 10.27 9.45
N SER A 12 -0.58 10.10 10.40
CA SER A 12 -0.93 8.78 10.95
C SER A 12 -1.47 7.83 9.90
N TYR A 13 -2.32 8.31 8.99
CA TYR A 13 -2.82 7.53 7.85
C TYR A 13 -1.66 7.07 6.95
N ASN A 14 -0.75 7.98 6.62
CA ASN A 14 0.39 7.68 5.75
C ASN A 14 1.34 6.66 6.38
N VAL A 15 1.70 6.84 7.66
CA VAL A 15 2.52 5.87 8.41
C VAL A 15 1.86 4.48 8.41
N ALA A 16 0.56 4.42 8.67
CA ALA A 16 -0.17 3.15 8.64
C ALA A 16 -0.15 2.51 7.24
N LEU A 17 -0.32 3.31 6.18
CA LEU A 17 -0.30 2.84 4.79
C LEU A 17 1.09 2.35 4.37
N CYS A 18 2.15 3.13 4.63
CA CYS A 18 3.53 2.74 4.36
C CYS A 18 3.88 1.42 5.06
N ARG A 19 3.53 1.29 6.35
CA ARG A 19 3.73 0.06 7.12
C ARG A 19 3.01 -1.13 6.48
N LYS A 20 1.74 -0.96 6.09
CA LYS A 20 0.95 -2.04 5.49
C LYS A 20 1.40 -2.45 4.11
N ILE A 21 1.83 -1.50 3.28
CA ILE A 21 2.43 -1.78 1.97
C ILE A 21 3.76 -2.52 2.17
N SER A 22 4.58 -2.10 3.13
CA SER A 22 5.85 -2.76 3.46
C SER A 22 5.67 -4.19 3.96
N SER A 23 4.63 -4.45 4.77
CA SER A 23 4.34 -5.78 5.31
C SER A 23 3.54 -6.68 4.35
N CYS A 24 3.29 -6.25 3.11
CA CYS A 24 2.46 -6.98 2.16
C CYS A 24 3.21 -8.20 1.60
N ASN A 25 3.24 -9.29 2.38
CA ASN A 25 3.89 -10.57 2.02
C ASN A 25 3.29 -11.25 0.79
N ALA A 26 2.00 -10.98 0.51
CA ALA A 26 1.33 -11.37 -0.72
C ALA A 26 1.80 -10.58 -1.95
N GLY A 27 2.91 -9.84 -1.81
CA GLY A 27 3.73 -9.15 -2.80
C GLY A 27 3.04 -8.12 -3.69
N LEU A 28 3.80 -7.06 -3.94
CA LEU A 28 3.35 -5.94 -4.74
C LEU A 28 3.66 -6.22 -6.22
N ASN A 29 2.73 -5.90 -7.11
CA ASN A 29 2.97 -5.91 -8.55
C ASN A 29 3.47 -4.53 -8.97
N ILE A 30 4.78 -4.38 -9.15
CA ILE A 30 5.38 -3.10 -9.53
C ILE A 30 5.22 -2.86 -11.02
N GLU A 31 4.64 -1.73 -11.40
CA GLU A 31 4.43 -1.34 -12.80
C GLU A 31 5.55 -0.45 -13.32
N SER A 32 6.04 0.48 -12.50
CA SER A 32 7.11 1.39 -12.86
C SER A 32 7.85 1.91 -11.63
N ILE A 33 9.13 2.21 -11.80
CA ILE A 33 9.94 2.91 -10.80
C ILE A 33 10.64 4.07 -11.50
N CYS A 34 10.63 5.24 -10.87
CA CYS A 34 11.27 6.45 -11.37
C CYS A 34 12.09 7.06 -10.24
N ILE A 35 13.30 7.54 -10.52
CA ILE A 35 14.09 8.30 -9.55
C ILE A 35 13.45 9.68 -9.42
N VAL A 36 13.27 10.17 -8.20
CA VAL A 36 12.70 11.50 -7.94
C VAL A 36 13.60 12.38 -7.09
N GLY A 37 14.61 11.81 -6.44
CA GLY A 37 15.63 12.59 -5.76
C GLY A 37 16.83 11.78 -5.31
N ASN A 38 17.92 12.49 -5.04
CA ASN A 38 19.16 11.91 -4.52
C ASN A 38 19.68 12.78 -3.38
N THR A 39 20.34 12.14 -2.40
CA THR A 39 21.03 12.85 -1.33
C THR A 39 22.32 13.44 -1.88
N GLY A 40 22.44 14.77 -1.85
CA GLY A 40 23.64 15.47 -2.30
C GLY A 40 24.78 15.41 -1.29
N PRO A 41 25.96 15.95 -1.64
CA PRO A 41 27.11 16.05 -0.73
C PRO A 41 26.83 16.84 0.55
N SER A 42 25.83 17.74 0.52
CA SER A 42 25.37 18.52 1.69
C SER A 42 24.57 17.69 2.70
N GLY A 43 24.27 16.42 2.40
CA GLY A 43 23.37 15.58 3.20
C GLY A 43 21.89 15.84 2.95
N LYS A 44 21.54 16.87 2.18
CA LYS A 44 20.14 17.19 1.81
C LYS A 44 19.68 16.38 0.60
N MET A 45 18.40 16.02 0.60
CA MET A 45 17.74 15.31 -0.49
C MET A 45 17.28 16.32 -1.56
N LEU A 46 17.92 16.29 -2.72
CA LEU A 46 17.54 17.10 -3.87
C LEU A 46 16.38 16.44 -4.59
N LEU A 47 15.20 17.07 -4.59
CA LEU A 47 14.00 16.56 -5.23
C LEU A 47 13.71 17.25 -6.56
N HIS A 48 13.48 16.43 -7.58
CA HIS A 48 12.98 16.83 -8.90
C HIS A 48 11.52 16.35 -9.03
N ILE A 49 10.56 17.24 -8.78
CA ILE A 49 9.14 16.96 -8.99
C ILE A 49 8.73 17.58 -10.32
N ASP A 50 9.11 16.94 -11.42
CA ASP A 50 8.58 17.33 -12.73
C ASP A 50 7.27 16.56 -12.98
N GLU A 51 6.14 17.28 -13.04
CA GLU A 51 4.83 16.68 -13.31
C GLU A 51 4.72 16.07 -14.73
N GLY A 52 5.68 16.38 -15.61
CA GLY A 52 5.66 16.01 -17.03
C GLY A 52 6.81 15.12 -17.51
N SER A 53 7.77 14.72 -16.67
CA SER A 53 8.96 14.01 -17.14
C SER A 53 8.64 12.55 -17.50
N LYS A 54 8.18 12.33 -18.73
CA LYS A 54 8.22 11.01 -19.36
C LYS A 54 9.69 10.61 -19.53
N ASN A 55 10.15 9.70 -18.68
CA ASN A 55 11.42 8.98 -18.84
C ASN A 55 12.65 9.88 -19.08
N GLN A 56 12.88 10.88 -18.22
CA GLN A 56 14.26 11.34 -18.12
C GLN A 56 15.05 10.20 -17.46
N ASP A 57 16.05 9.70 -18.16
CA ASP A 57 17.09 8.85 -17.61
C ASP A 57 17.88 9.69 -16.61
N LEU A 58 17.32 9.86 -15.40
CA LEU A 58 18.06 10.41 -14.28
C LEU A 58 19.16 9.40 -13.99
N THR A 59 20.38 9.76 -14.36
CA THR A 59 21.56 9.02 -13.95
C THR A 59 21.56 8.98 -12.43
N VAL A 60 21.57 7.76 -11.88
CA VAL A 60 21.70 7.55 -10.44
C VAL A 60 23.01 8.20 -10.02
N SER A 61 22.93 9.21 -9.14
CA SER A 61 24.14 9.77 -8.52
C SER A 61 24.85 8.64 -7.77
N SER A 62 26.17 8.54 -7.88
CA SER A 62 26.95 7.47 -7.25
C SER A 62 27.05 7.61 -5.73
N THR A 63 26.53 8.69 -5.15
CA THR A 63 26.65 9.01 -3.73
C THR A 63 25.29 9.31 -3.10
N GLY A 64 25.05 8.79 -1.89
CA GLY A 64 23.90 9.13 -1.07
C GLY A 64 22.68 8.24 -1.30
N ASN A 65 21.67 8.40 -0.44
CA ASN A 65 20.39 7.68 -0.57
C ASN A 65 19.60 8.21 -1.77
N THR A 66 18.85 7.34 -2.43
CA THR A 66 18.01 7.70 -3.59
C THR A 66 16.55 7.50 -3.26
N LEU A 67 15.74 8.52 -3.54
CA LEU A 67 14.29 8.45 -3.44
C LEU A 67 13.69 8.05 -4.79
N PHE A 68 12.89 7.00 -4.78
CA PHE A 68 12.19 6.47 -5.95
C PHE A 68 10.68 6.68 -5.82
N LEU A 69 10.03 7.09 -6.89
CA LEU A 69 8.59 6.96 -7.06
C LEU A 69 8.26 5.59 -7.65
N VAL A 70 7.76 4.71 -6.79
CA VAL A 70 7.30 3.36 -7.12
C VAL A 70 5.80 3.42 -7.41
N LYS A 71 5.40 3.00 -8.60
CA LYS A 71 3.98 2.81 -8.97
C LYS A 71 3.71 1.33 -9.16
N GLY A 72 2.59 0.86 -8.62
CA GLY A 72 2.25 -0.55 -8.69
C GLY A 72 0.80 -0.84 -8.35
N LYS A 73 0.54 -2.12 -8.12
CA LYS A 73 -0.76 -2.67 -7.77
C LYS A 73 -0.66 -3.60 -6.57
N ILE A 74 -1.58 -3.42 -5.62
CA ILE A 74 -1.84 -4.32 -4.51
C ILE A 74 -2.85 -5.36 -4.98
N PRO A 75 -2.54 -6.67 -4.96
CA PRO A 75 -3.47 -7.70 -5.41
C PRO A 75 -4.68 -7.82 -4.47
N ALA A 76 -5.84 -8.19 -5.02
CA ALA A 76 -7.06 -8.35 -4.22
C ALA A 76 -6.93 -9.44 -3.15
N SER A 77 -6.08 -10.45 -3.34
CA SER A 77 -5.77 -11.44 -2.31
C SER A 77 -5.21 -10.78 -1.04
N ALA A 78 -4.22 -9.89 -1.18
CA ALA A 78 -3.66 -9.14 -0.06
C ALA A 78 -4.73 -8.30 0.66
N LEU A 79 -5.59 -7.62 -0.11
CA LEU A 79 -6.66 -6.77 0.42
C LEU A 79 -7.77 -7.55 1.13
N ARG A 80 -8.03 -8.80 0.72
CA ARG A 80 -9.04 -9.67 1.36
C ARG A 80 -8.57 -10.19 2.71
N HIS A 81 -7.27 -10.45 2.86
CA HIS A 81 -6.70 -11.00 4.08
C HIS A 81 -6.29 -9.92 5.10
N ASP A 82 -6.14 -8.66 4.68
CA ASP A 82 -5.79 -7.55 5.57
C ASP A 82 -6.93 -6.50 5.64
N PRO A 83 -7.81 -6.58 6.66
CA PRO A 83 -8.93 -5.65 6.81
C PRO A 83 -8.47 -4.20 7.10
N GLU A 84 -7.30 -4.01 7.70
CA GLU A 84 -6.75 -2.68 7.98
C GLU A 84 -6.23 -2.03 6.69
N LEU A 85 -5.49 -2.78 5.85
CA LEU A 85 -5.08 -2.29 4.54
C LEU A 85 -6.30 -1.98 3.67
N ARG A 86 -7.34 -2.81 3.71
CA ARG A 86 -8.61 -2.55 3.03
C ARG A 86 -9.27 -1.25 3.51
N ALA A 87 -9.24 -0.97 4.82
CA ALA A 87 -9.76 0.27 5.36
C ALA A 87 -8.96 1.49 4.87
N LEU A 88 -7.63 1.37 4.80
CA LEU A 88 -6.75 2.43 4.28
C LEU A 88 -6.98 2.69 2.78
N VAL A 89 -7.18 1.64 1.99
CA VAL A 89 -7.47 1.72 0.54
C VAL A 89 -8.80 2.41 0.24
N GLY A 90 -9.78 2.29 1.13
CA GLY A 90 -11.10 2.89 1.00
C GLY A 90 -12.07 2.05 0.16
N ARG A 91 -13.37 2.23 0.43
CA ARG A 91 -14.46 1.44 -0.17
C ARG A 91 -14.59 1.62 -1.69
N TRP A 92 -14.36 2.84 -2.17
CA TRP A 92 -14.45 3.20 -3.60
C TRP A 92 -13.52 2.37 -4.48
N ASN A 93 -12.40 1.90 -3.93
CA ASN A 93 -11.46 1.03 -4.64
C ASN A 93 -11.79 -0.47 -4.53
N MET A 94 -12.81 -0.86 -3.76
CA MET A 94 -13.11 -2.24 -3.35
C MET A 94 -14.48 -2.73 -3.84
N GLY A 95 -14.71 -2.64 -5.15
CA GLY A 95 -15.89 -3.23 -5.78
C GLY A 95 -15.85 -4.77 -5.81
N PRO A 96 -16.98 -5.43 -6.11
CA PRO A 96 -17.08 -6.90 -6.17
C PRO A 96 -16.12 -7.54 -7.18
N PHE A 97 -15.71 -6.77 -8.20
CA PHE A 97 -14.79 -7.21 -9.25
C PHE A 97 -13.39 -6.62 -9.16
N THR A 98 -13.05 -5.91 -8.07
CA THR A 98 -11.69 -5.38 -7.88
C THR A 98 -10.68 -6.53 -7.81
N ARG A 99 -9.82 -6.63 -8.83
CA ARG A 99 -8.71 -7.61 -8.88
C ARG A 99 -7.44 -7.09 -8.23
N SER A 100 -7.26 -5.77 -8.23
CA SER A 100 -6.09 -5.10 -7.67
C SER A 100 -6.36 -3.61 -7.52
N VAL A 101 -5.67 -2.96 -6.59
CA VAL A 101 -5.76 -1.51 -6.37
C VAL A 101 -4.41 -0.88 -6.69
N LYS A 102 -4.41 0.24 -7.42
CA LYS A 102 -3.18 0.96 -7.74
C LYS A 102 -2.64 1.65 -6.48
N PHE A 103 -1.32 1.75 -6.39
CA PHE A 103 -0.65 2.57 -5.39
C PHE A 103 0.49 3.35 -6.02
N GLN A 104 0.86 4.46 -5.38
CA GLN A 104 2.07 5.20 -5.65
C GLN A 104 2.78 5.43 -4.32
N SER A 105 4.08 5.15 -4.27
CA SER A 105 4.87 5.32 -3.06
C SER A 105 6.23 5.93 -3.36
N TYR A 106 6.65 6.85 -2.51
CA TYR A 106 8.00 7.36 -2.43
C TYR A 106 8.79 6.43 -1.51
N PHE A 107 9.82 5.81 -2.08
CA PHE A 107 10.58 4.73 -1.49
C PHE A 107 12.06 5.12 -1.44
N LEU A 108 12.61 5.22 -0.24
CA LEU A 108 13.98 5.66 0.00
C LEU A 108 14.89 4.43 0.09
N VAL A 109 15.84 4.34 -0.84
CA VAL A 109 16.80 3.24 -0.89
C VAL A 109 18.14 3.74 -0.37
N ASN A 110 18.73 2.98 0.54
CA ASN A 110 20.06 3.26 1.04
C ASN A 110 21.10 3.09 -0.08
N GLN A 111 22.09 3.99 -0.14
CA GLN A 111 23.18 3.95 -1.13
C GLN A 111 23.80 2.57 -1.35
N PHE A 112 23.97 1.78 -0.27
CA PHE A 112 24.58 0.45 -0.34
C PHE A 112 23.70 -0.60 -1.03
N ASN A 113 22.38 -0.36 -1.09
CA ASN A 113 21.39 -1.27 -1.65
C ASN A 113 20.95 -0.88 -3.06
N ILE A 114 21.31 0.29 -3.58
CA ILE A 114 20.81 0.81 -4.87
C ILE A 114 21.11 -0.15 -6.02
N ASN A 115 22.35 -0.63 -6.14
CA ASN A 115 22.74 -1.52 -7.24
C ASN A 115 21.97 -2.84 -7.20
N LYS A 116 21.81 -3.42 -6.01
CA LYS A 116 21.05 -4.66 -5.81
C LYS A 116 19.57 -4.45 -6.12
N PHE A 117 19.00 -3.34 -5.64
CA PHE A 117 17.63 -2.92 -5.89
C PHE A 117 17.37 -2.75 -7.38
N MET A 118 18.17 -1.93 -8.08
CA MET A 118 18.01 -1.67 -9.51
C MET A 118 18.16 -2.93 -10.34
N LYS A 119 19.13 -3.81 -10.01
CA LYS A 119 19.29 -5.10 -10.69
C LYS A 119 18.04 -5.97 -10.59
N GLU A 120 17.43 -6.08 -9.41
CA GLU A 120 16.21 -6.87 -9.23
C GLU A 120 15.00 -6.23 -9.90
N VAL A 121 14.85 -4.90 -9.80
CA VAL A 121 13.80 -4.14 -10.48
C VAL A 121 13.89 -4.33 -12.00
N HIS A 122 15.08 -4.18 -12.58
CA HIS A 122 15.29 -4.40 -14.01
C HIS A 122 14.97 -5.82 -14.44
N ALA A 123 15.42 -6.83 -13.68
CA ALA A 123 15.12 -8.23 -13.98
C ALA A 123 13.60 -8.49 -14.01
N ARG A 124 12.86 -7.90 -13.06
CA ARG A 124 11.39 -8.05 -12.96
C ARG A 124 10.65 -7.29 -14.05
N LEU A 125 11.00 -6.02 -14.29
CA LEU A 125 10.37 -5.21 -15.33
C LEU A 125 10.68 -5.73 -16.74
N ALA A 126 11.87 -6.31 -16.96
CA ALA A 126 12.20 -7.00 -18.20
C ALA A 126 11.28 -8.21 -18.44
N GLY A 127 11.00 -9.03 -17.41
CA GLY A 127 10.05 -10.14 -17.48
C GLY A 127 8.59 -9.70 -17.68
N MET A 128 8.25 -8.45 -17.33
CA MET A 128 6.92 -7.87 -17.55
C MET A 128 6.67 -7.42 -18.99
N ARG A 129 7.72 -7.18 -19.79
CA ARG A 129 7.55 -7.05 -21.24
C ARG A 129 7.17 -8.43 -21.75
N GLY A 130 5.86 -8.61 -22.02
CA GLY A 130 5.35 -9.87 -22.53
C GLY A 130 6.07 -10.25 -23.82
N PRO A 131 5.97 -11.51 -24.25
CA PRO A 131 6.59 -11.92 -25.48
C PRO A 131 6.21 -10.92 -26.57
N SER A 132 7.21 -10.43 -27.30
CA SER A 132 7.02 -9.45 -28.36
C SER A 132 5.93 -9.94 -29.32
N ARG A 133 5.28 -9.03 -30.04
CA ARG A 133 4.26 -9.42 -31.04
C ARG A 133 4.80 -10.50 -31.99
N MET A 134 6.09 -10.42 -32.31
CA MET A 134 6.82 -11.40 -33.10
C MET A 134 7.00 -12.74 -32.37
N GLN A 135 7.40 -12.76 -31.10
CA GLN A 135 7.46 -13.99 -30.31
C GLN A 135 6.08 -14.67 -30.19
N ARG A 136 4.99 -13.90 -30.09
CA ARG A 136 3.62 -14.46 -30.12
C ARG A 136 3.27 -15.12 -31.46
N ILE A 137 3.73 -14.55 -32.58
CA ILE A 137 3.53 -15.13 -33.91
C ILE A 137 4.37 -16.41 -34.06
N ILE A 138 5.64 -16.38 -33.66
CA ILE A 138 6.52 -17.56 -33.71
C ILE A 138 5.97 -18.70 -32.85
N SER A 139 5.53 -18.42 -31.62
CA SER A 139 4.92 -19.45 -30.76
C SER A 139 3.64 -20.04 -31.34
N ARG A 140 2.85 -19.26 -32.09
CA ARG A 140 1.66 -19.77 -32.80
C ARG A 140 2.03 -20.64 -34.00
N LEU A 141 3.05 -20.24 -34.77
CA LEU A 141 3.51 -20.97 -35.96
C LEU A 141 4.20 -22.28 -35.61
N ALA A 142 4.92 -22.34 -34.48
CA ALA A 142 5.61 -23.54 -34.03
C ALA A 142 4.65 -24.64 -33.49
N GLY A 143 3.33 -24.43 -33.49
CA GLY A 143 2.36 -25.38 -32.94
C GLY A 143 2.50 -25.60 -31.42
N ILE A 144 3.40 -24.88 -30.76
CA ILE A 144 3.59 -24.94 -29.32
C ILE A 144 2.38 -24.23 -28.72
N ARG A 145 1.40 -25.01 -28.24
CA ARG A 145 0.42 -24.55 -27.26
C ARG A 145 1.17 -24.21 -25.99
N CYS A 146 1.85 -23.07 -26.02
CA CYS A 146 2.59 -22.58 -24.88
C CYS A 146 1.59 -22.36 -23.75
N LEU A 147 1.63 -23.29 -22.79
CA LEU A 147 1.21 -23.12 -21.41
C LEU A 147 2.07 -22.03 -20.72
N PHE A 148 2.37 -20.92 -21.39
CA PHE A 148 2.70 -19.66 -20.73
C PHE A 148 1.40 -19.10 -20.13
N ARG A 149 0.74 -19.91 -19.31
CA ARG A 149 -0.29 -19.49 -18.38
C ARG A 149 0.45 -18.61 -17.39
N MET A 150 0.45 -17.31 -17.70
CA MET A 150 1.02 -16.20 -16.96
C MET A 150 1.19 -16.49 -15.46
N GLN A 151 2.32 -17.07 -15.05
CA GLN A 151 2.80 -16.87 -13.68
C GLN A 151 3.50 -15.52 -13.64
N ARG A 152 2.69 -14.46 -13.80
CA ARG A 152 3.10 -13.07 -13.58
C ARG A 152 2.71 -12.66 -12.17
N ILE A 153 3.23 -13.36 -11.19
CA ILE A 153 3.17 -12.91 -9.82
C ILE A 153 4.55 -13.11 -9.20
N THR A 154 5.51 -12.32 -9.66
CA THR A 154 6.74 -12.15 -8.91
C THR A 154 6.45 -11.15 -7.79
N TYR A 155 6.09 -11.69 -6.62
CA TYR A 155 5.95 -10.96 -5.38
C TYR A 155 7.26 -10.22 -5.07
N PHE A 156 7.26 -8.89 -5.02
CA PHE A 156 8.46 -8.10 -4.75
C PHE A 156 8.42 -7.59 -3.32
N ASN A 157 9.34 -8.07 -2.49
CA ASN A 157 9.50 -7.55 -1.15
C ASN A 157 10.47 -6.36 -1.16
N LEU A 158 9.89 -5.16 -1.15
CA LEU A 158 10.63 -3.91 -1.16
C LEU A 158 11.34 -3.64 0.17
N SER A 159 10.86 -4.18 1.30
CA SER A 159 11.40 -3.87 2.63
C SER A 159 12.86 -4.29 2.83
N ASN A 160 13.41 -5.14 1.95
CA ASN A 160 14.81 -5.56 2.00
C ASN A 160 15.79 -4.51 1.46
N TYR A 161 15.28 -3.45 0.83
CA TYR A 161 16.08 -2.46 0.11
C TYR A 161 16.10 -1.08 0.76
N GLY A 162 15.02 -0.73 1.45
CA GLY A 162 14.79 0.60 1.96
C GLY A 162 13.39 0.77 2.54
N ASP A 163 12.99 2.02 2.71
CA ASP A 163 11.80 2.39 3.49
C ASP A 163 10.78 3.16 2.66
N PHE A 164 9.51 2.89 2.91
CA PHE A 164 8.41 3.68 2.37
C PHE A 164 8.27 4.97 3.17
N VAL A 165 8.55 6.09 2.52
CA VAL A 165 8.51 7.42 3.12
C VAL A 165 7.12 8.04 3.00
N LEU A 166 6.48 7.86 1.85
CA LEU A 166 5.17 8.41 1.58
C LEU A 166 4.39 7.50 0.63
N SER A 167 3.19 7.06 1.00
CA SER A 167 2.33 6.28 0.12
C SER A 167 0.97 6.94 -0.12
N ARG A 168 0.41 6.72 -1.31
CA ARG A 168 -0.95 7.08 -1.68
C ARG A 168 -1.64 5.96 -2.45
N ILE A 169 -2.95 5.89 -2.30
CA ILE A 169 -3.85 5.08 -3.10
C ILE A 169 -4.64 6.04 -4.01
N PRO A 170 -4.36 6.11 -5.32
CA PRO A 170 -5.18 6.88 -6.25
C PRO A 170 -6.67 6.52 -6.15
N GLY A 171 -7.55 7.52 -6.06
CA GLY A 171 -8.98 7.35 -5.80
C GLY A 171 -9.33 6.92 -4.36
N GLY A 172 -8.35 6.83 -3.46
CA GLY A 172 -8.55 6.51 -2.04
C GLY A 172 -9.06 7.72 -1.22
N PRO A 173 -9.35 7.51 0.08
CA PRO A 173 -9.99 8.52 0.94
C PRO A 173 -9.25 9.85 1.06
N ARG A 174 -7.93 9.85 0.86
CA ARG A 174 -7.06 11.04 0.99
C ARG A 174 -6.51 11.55 -0.34
N ASP A 175 -6.84 10.92 -1.48
CA ASP A 175 -6.22 11.24 -2.76
C ASP A 175 -6.59 12.65 -3.27
N ARG A 176 -7.82 13.11 -3.03
CA ARG A 176 -8.29 14.45 -3.46
C ARG A 176 -7.49 15.61 -2.87
N ARG A 177 -6.81 15.41 -1.74
CA ARG A 177 -6.03 16.45 -1.04
C ARG A 177 -4.52 16.20 -1.12
N PHE A 178 -4.12 15.18 -1.88
CA PHE A 178 -2.72 14.79 -1.94
C PHE A 178 -1.91 15.82 -2.74
N ASN A 179 -0.98 16.47 -2.06
CA ASN A 179 0.09 17.25 -2.69
C ASN A 179 1.43 16.61 -2.32
N ALA A 180 2.14 16.07 -3.32
CA ALA A 180 3.41 15.40 -3.11
C ALA A 180 4.45 16.30 -2.42
N TYR A 181 4.51 17.58 -2.81
CA TYR A 181 5.44 18.56 -2.27
C TYR A 181 5.20 18.76 -0.77
N ASP A 182 3.97 19.16 -0.42
CA ASP A 182 3.59 19.43 0.97
C ASP A 182 3.74 18.17 1.83
N TYR A 183 3.35 17.00 1.31
CA TYR A 183 3.36 15.77 2.07
C TYR A 183 4.79 15.27 2.29
N LEU A 184 5.67 15.36 1.29
CA LEU A 184 7.08 15.03 1.48
C LEU A 184 7.73 15.98 2.49
N GLN A 185 7.50 17.29 2.37
CA GLN A 185 8.07 18.27 3.30
C GLN A 185 7.61 18.04 4.76
N ASN A 186 6.34 17.68 4.96
CA ASN A 186 5.79 17.56 6.30
C ASN A 186 5.88 16.15 6.91
N PHE A 187 5.97 15.09 6.09
CA PHE A 187 5.83 13.70 6.59
C PHE A 187 7.08 12.84 6.39
N SER A 188 8.02 13.23 5.52
CA SER A 188 9.14 12.36 5.18
C SER A 188 10.24 12.26 6.25
N ASN A 189 10.32 13.24 7.17
CA ASN A 189 11.46 13.47 8.05
C ASN A 189 12.80 13.63 7.28
N LEU A 190 12.76 13.94 5.99
CA LEU A 190 13.95 14.18 5.18
C LEU A 190 14.23 15.68 5.13
N GLU A 191 15.52 16.04 5.10
CA GLU A 191 15.94 17.39 4.78
C GLU A 191 15.86 17.60 3.27
N LEU A 192 14.74 18.16 2.81
CA LEU A 192 14.45 18.33 1.39
C LEU A 192 14.93 19.67 0.88
N GLU A 193 15.56 19.65 -0.30
CA GLU A 193 15.85 20.83 -1.10
C GLU A 193 15.22 20.62 -2.48
N PHE A 194 14.24 21.47 -2.82
CA PHE A 194 13.50 21.34 -4.06
C PHE A 194 14.22 22.14 -5.14
N SER A 195 14.74 21.45 -6.15
CA SER A 195 15.23 22.11 -7.34
C SER A 195 14.03 22.40 -8.24
N VAL A 196 13.58 23.65 -8.25
CA VAL A 196 12.66 24.12 -9.29
C VAL A 196 13.50 24.19 -10.56
N SER A 197 13.22 23.32 -11.53
CA SER A 197 13.82 23.50 -12.86
C SER A 197 13.42 24.91 -13.29
N PRO A 198 14.39 25.79 -13.63
CA PRO A 198 14.03 27.13 -14.07
C PRO A 198 13.06 26.92 -15.21
N GLU A 199 11.83 27.42 -15.06
CA GLU A 199 10.85 27.40 -16.14
C GLU A 199 11.62 27.85 -17.35
N LYS A 200 11.63 27.03 -18.41
CA LYS A 200 12.25 27.42 -19.68
C LYS A 200 11.51 28.67 -20.10
N SER A 201 12.00 29.81 -19.67
CA SER A 201 11.44 31.11 -19.92
C SER A 201 11.50 31.21 -21.42
N GLY A 202 10.36 31.01 -22.06
CA GLY A 202 10.19 31.14 -23.49
C GLY A 202 10.39 32.59 -23.90
N GLY A 203 11.62 33.09 -23.82
CA GLY A 203 12.16 33.95 -24.85
C GLY A 203 12.63 33.00 -25.97
N SER A 204 12.30 33.16 -27.23
CA SER A 204 11.82 34.34 -27.92
C SER A 204 10.95 33.96 -29.11
N SER A 205 10.17 34.94 -29.53
CA SER A 205 9.48 35.03 -30.80
C SER A 205 10.36 34.64 -31.99
N CYS A 206 10.00 33.57 -32.69
CA CYS A 206 10.19 33.49 -34.13
C CYS A 206 9.18 32.47 -34.67
N CYS A 207 8.39 32.88 -35.68
CA CYS A 207 7.40 32.10 -36.41
C CYS A 207 5.96 32.10 -35.84
N ARG A 208 5.31 33.28 -35.83
CA ARG A 208 3.83 33.41 -35.69
C ARG A 208 3.03 33.03 -36.96
N SER A 209 3.66 32.47 -38.00
CA SER A 209 3.02 32.26 -39.31
C SER A 209 2.81 30.79 -39.73
N CYS A 210 3.22 29.78 -38.94
CA CYS A 210 3.22 28.39 -39.42
C CYS A 210 2.68 27.37 -38.41
N VAL A 211 1.43 27.50 -37.94
CA VAL A 211 0.67 26.35 -37.40
C VAL A 211 -0.80 26.46 -37.81
N PRO A 212 -1.35 25.49 -38.57
CA PRO A 212 -2.77 25.46 -38.90
C PRO A 212 -3.61 25.26 -37.65
N LYS A 213 -4.70 26.01 -37.54
CA LYS A 213 -5.70 25.94 -36.47
C LYS A 213 -6.31 24.53 -36.38
N SER A 214 -5.68 23.62 -35.64
CA SER A 214 -6.38 22.45 -35.12
C SER A 214 -7.21 22.91 -33.92
N LYS A 215 -8.52 22.61 -33.98
CA LYS A 215 -9.47 22.87 -32.90
C LYS A 215 -8.92 22.31 -31.59
N ARG A 216 -8.53 23.19 -30.66
CA ARG A 216 -8.47 22.85 -29.24
C ARG A 216 -9.89 22.48 -28.83
N VAL A 217 -10.16 21.19 -28.71
CA VAL A 217 -11.27 20.72 -27.89
C VAL A 217 -10.94 21.19 -26.49
N ALA A 218 -11.79 22.04 -25.93
CA ALA A 218 -11.68 22.48 -24.56
C ALA A 218 -11.62 21.23 -23.67
N GLU A 219 -10.54 21.07 -22.92
CA GLU A 219 -10.58 20.25 -21.71
C GLU A 219 -11.54 20.95 -20.76
N GLU A 220 -12.82 20.60 -20.88
CA GLU A 220 -13.77 20.79 -19.81
C GLU A 220 -13.19 20.12 -18.57
N SER A 221 -12.86 20.94 -17.57
CA SER A 221 -12.57 20.49 -16.22
C SER A 221 -13.78 19.68 -15.76
N PHE A 222 -13.67 18.36 -15.87
CA PHE A 222 -14.66 17.43 -15.34
C PHE A 222 -14.56 17.53 -13.82
N VAL A 223 -15.32 18.45 -13.23
CA VAL A 223 -15.71 18.37 -11.83
C VAL A 223 -16.77 17.28 -11.83
N PRO A 224 -16.47 16.04 -11.39
CA PRO A 224 -17.52 15.03 -11.29
C PRO A 224 -18.58 15.59 -10.35
N GLU A 225 -19.77 15.85 -10.91
CA GLU A 225 -20.95 16.22 -10.17
C GLU A 225 -21.11 15.17 -9.07
N VAL A 226 -20.93 15.61 -7.82
CA VAL A 226 -20.97 14.72 -6.66
C VAL A 226 -22.42 14.27 -6.55
N ASN A 227 -22.68 13.02 -6.96
CA ASN A 227 -24.02 12.45 -6.85
C ASN A 227 -24.34 12.26 -5.37
N GLU A 228 -25.13 13.19 -4.81
CA GLU A 228 -25.54 13.20 -3.40
C GLU A 228 -26.28 11.92 -3.00
N GLU A 229 -27.01 11.32 -3.95
CA GLU A 229 -27.72 10.05 -3.76
C GLU A 229 -26.74 8.90 -3.51
N TYR A 230 -25.59 8.91 -4.20
CA TYR A 230 -24.53 7.92 -4.00
C TYR A 230 -23.80 8.10 -2.65
N GLU A 231 -23.59 9.35 -2.21
CA GLU A 231 -23.00 9.60 -0.89
C GLU A 231 -23.94 9.14 0.24
N LEU A 232 -25.25 9.35 0.08
CA LEU A 232 -26.27 8.88 1.02
C LEU A 232 -26.33 7.34 1.08
N GLU A 233 -26.31 6.66 -0.07
CA GLU A 233 -26.26 5.20 -0.14
C GLU A 233 -24.98 4.65 0.54
N CYS A 234 -23.84 5.30 0.31
CA CYS A 234 -22.59 4.96 0.98
C CYS A 234 -22.66 5.14 2.50
N ALA A 235 -23.31 6.19 2.99
CA ALA A 235 -23.49 6.46 4.41
C ALA A 235 -24.39 5.41 5.07
N MET A 236 -25.50 5.02 4.42
CA MET A 236 -26.40 3.97 4.90
C MET A 236 -25.69 2.61 4.99
N ALA A 237 -24.95 2.23 3.95
CA ALA A 237 -24.15 0.99 3.95
C ALA A 237 -23.02 1.02 5.00
N TYR A 238 -22.49 2.21 5.34
CA TYR A 238 -21.52 2.36 6.42
C TYR A 238 -22.17 2.15 7.80
N GLN A 239 -23.36 2.69 8.02
CA GLN A 239 -24.11 2.53 9.27
C GLN A 239 -24.49 1.06 9.52
N GLU A 240 -24.92 0.32 8.50
CA GLU A 240 -25.23 -1.11 8.61
C GLU A 240 -23.99 -1.92 8.99
N PHE A 241 -22.84 -1.63 8.37
CA PHE A 241 -21.57 -2.28 8.71
C PHE A 241 -21.15 -2.02 10.15
N LEU A 242 -21.31 -0.79 10.65
CA LEU A 242 -21.03 -0.44 12.05
C LEU A 242 -21.94 -1.20 13.01
N GLN A 243 -23.24 -1.29 12.71
CA GLN A 243 -24.18 -2.08 13.52
C GLN A 243 -23.81 -3.56 13.54
N LYS A 244 -23.43 -4.13 12.39
CA LYS A 244 -23.03 -5.54 12.29
C LYS A 244 -21.76 -5.82 13.11
N ASN A 245 -20.77 -4.93 13.07
CA ASN A 245 -19.57 -5.05 13.89
C ASN A 245 -19.86 -4.89 15.38
N LYS A 246 -20.76 -3.97 15.76
CA LYS A 246 -21.19 -3.82 17.16
C LYS A 246 -21.83 -5.11 17.67
N ARG A 247 -22.79 -5.69 16.91
CA ARG A 247 -23.42 -6.98 17.23
C ARG A 247 -22.41 -8.12 17.34
N ALA A 248 -21.41 -8.16 16.45
CA ALA A 248 -20.35 -9.18 16.51
C ALA A 248 -19.47 -9.04 17.76
N ARG A 249 -19.16 -7.81 18.18
CA ARG A 249 -18.43 -7.55 19.44
C ARG A 249 -19.26 -7.94 20.67
N GLU A 250 -20.53 -7.58 20.70
CA GLU A 250 -21.45 -7.96 21.77
C GLU A 250 -21.60 -9.48 21.87
N ARG A 251 -21.68 -10.19 20.73
CA ARG A 251 -21.71 -11.65 20.69
C ARG A 251 -20.44 -12.26 21.26
N LYS A 252 -19.26 -11.78 20.84
CA LYS A 252 -17.98 -12.24 21.41
C LYS A 252 -17.89 -11.99 22.91
N ALA A 253 -18.30 -10.82 23.38
CA ALA A 253 -18.30 -10.49 24.81
C ALA A 253 -19.25 -11.40 25.62
N ARG A 254 -20.41 -11.77 25.06
CA ARG A 254 -21.29 -12.78 25.68
C ARG A 254 -20.66 -14.16 25.71
N GLU A 255 -20.09 -14.62 24.59
CA GLU A 255 -19.42 -15.92 24.50
C GLU A 255 -18.25 -16.02 25.50
N GLU A 256 -17.48 -14.94 25.68
CA GLU A 256 -16.39 -14.86 26.66
C GLU A 256 -16.90 -14.91 28.10
N LYS A 257 -18.01 -14.22 28.41
CA LYS A 257 -18.67 -14.29 29.73
C LYS A 257 -19.11 -15.71 30.09
N TYR A 258 -19.59 -16.51 29.12
CA TYR A 258 -19.97 -17.90 29.37
C TYR A 258 -18.75 -18.80 29.60
N ARG A 259 -17.64 -18.58 28.88
CA ARG A 259 -16.40 -19.33 29.12
C ARG A 259 -15.85 -19.14 30.52
N THR A 260 -15.87 -17.91 31.05
CA THR A 260 -15.35 -17.62 32.39
C THR A 260 -16.20 -18.19 33.54
N VAL A 261 -17.47 -18.49 33.29
CA VAL A 261 -18.36 -19.08 34.32
C VAL A 261 -18.14 -20.60 34.40
N ASP A 262 -17.84 -21.25 33.29
CA ASP A 262 -17.66 -22.71 33.22
C ASP A 262 -16.41 -23.18 34.01
N ASP A 263 -15.33 -22.38 33.98
CA ASP A 263 -14.10 -22.70 34.72
C ASP A 263 -14.29 -22.62 36.25
N GLY A 264 -15.19 -21.77 36.75
CA GLY A 264 -15.51 -21.65 38.18
C GLY A 264 -16.42 -22.76 38.70
N VAL A 265 -17.42 -23.15 37.91
CA VAL A 265 -18.36 -24.23 38.30
C VAL A 265 -17.70 -25.60 38.22
N MET A 266 -16.82 -25.84 37.22
CA MET A 266 -16.04 -27.07 37.14
C MET A 266 -15.03 -27.22 38.29
N THR A 267 -14.46 -26.13 38.81
CA THR A 267 -13.53 -26.20 39.94
C THR A 267 -14.25 -26.48 41.26
N GLU A 268 -15.44 -25.91 41.50
CA GLU A 268 -16.25 -26.24 42.70
C GLU A 268 -16.77 -27.69 42.69
N LEU A 269 -17.20 -28.21 41.52
CA LEU A 269 -17.64 -29.61 41.40
C LEU A 269 -16.50 -30.62 41.56
N MET A 270 -15.27 -30.29 41.16
CA MET A 270 -14.12 -31.16 41.39
C MET A 270 -13.70 -31.24 42.86
N HIS A 271 -13.89 -30.17 43.66
CA HIS A 271 -13.59 -30.22 45.09
C HIS A 271 -14.60 -31.08 45.88
N LEU A 272 -15.89 -31.07 45.49
CA LEU A 272 -16.89 -31.92 46.13
C LEU A 272 -16.70 -33.43 45.85
N SER A 273 -15.93 -33.81 44.83
CA SER A 273 -15.71 -35.21 44.48
C SER A 273 -14.45 -35.83 45.11
N ILE A 274 -13.61 -35.04 45.78
CA ILE A 274 -12.35 -35.51 46.40
C ILE A 274 -12.51 -35.74 47.91
N GLU A 275 -13.33 -34.95 48.62
CA GLU A 275 -13.52 -35.10 50.07
C GLU A 275 -14.31 -36.36 50.48
N GLY A 276 -14.94 -37.07 49.54
CA GLY A 276 -15.73 -38.29 49.81
C GLY A 276 -14.98 -39.62 49.67
N ILE A 277 -13.76 -39.66 49.12
CA ILE A 277 -13.08 -40.93 48.78
C ILE A 277 -11.94 -41.27 49.76
N GLU A 278 -11.41 -40.30 50.51
CA GLU A 278 -10.31 -40.56 51.46
C GLU A 278 -10.77 -41.19 52.79
N SER A 279 -12.08 -41.32 53.03
CA SER A 279 -12.59 -41.91 54.28
C SER A 279 -12.71 -43.44 54.27
N ASP A 280 -12.46 -44.12 53.14
CA ASP A 280 -12.75 -45.56 52.99
C ASP A 280 -11.53 -46.46 52.69
N MET A 281 -10.31 -45.89 52.62
CA MET A 281 -9.10 -46.70 52.50
C MET A 281 -8.37 -46.81 53.85
N GLY A 282 -8.96 -47.62 54.73
CA GLY A 282 -8.30 -48.15 55.93
C GLY A 282 -7.08 -49.01 55.58
N LEU A 283 -5.96 -48.38 55.27
CA LEU A 283 -4.65 -49.03 55.19
C LEU A 283 -4.04 -49.08 56.60
N SER A 284 -4.30 -50.18 57.29
CA SER A 284 -3.63 -50.53 58.54
C SER A 284 -2.13 -50.72 58.29
N ARG A 285 -1.32 -49.79 58.82
CA ARG A 285 0.13 -49.99 58.97
C ARG A 285 0.34 -50.94 60.15
N GLY A 286 0.67 -52.19 59.84
CA GLY A 286 1.17 -53.15 60.83
C GLY A 286 2.56 -52.74 61.36
N PRO A 287 2.86 -52.99 62.65
CA PRO A 287 4.16 -52.71 63.22
C PRO A 287 5.17 -53.74 62.71
N ARG A 288 6.37 -53.29 62.33
CA ARG A 288 7.54 -54.16 62.16
C ARG A 288 8.39 -54.08 63.42
N GLU A 289 8.49 -55.21 64.10
CA GLU A 289 9.57 -55.56 65.03
C GLU A 289 10.87 -55.86 64.26
#